data_AF-A0A7J3BDT4-F1
#
_entry.id   AF-A0A7J3BDT4-F1
#
_cell.length_a   1.000
_cell.length_b   1.000
_cell.length_c   1.000
_cell.angle_alpha   90.00
_cell.angle_beta   90.00
_cell.angle_gamma   90.00
#
_symmetry.space_group_name_H-M   'P 1'
#
loop_
_entity.id
_entity.type
_entity.pdbx_description
1 polymer ?
#
loop_
_entity_poly.entity_id
_entity_poly.type
_entity_poly.pdbx_seq_one_letter_code
_entity_poly.pdbx_strand_id
1 'polypeptide(L)'
;MKHEIDSGKFFGSFLDAFQHVEATCGGLSIKCRLKASDYAIFLITKAHKVVAQFPIPVHILAKTNPLEEFAYRSSTIRNSAEAAKSNHYQIKDLRAGMKRVNIKASVLEVSEPRLVATRFGLYVNVTNALITDETGTIQLPLWNRQIDEISAGDLIQVENANVIVFRGTRQLKVGRSGKVRIFKNISR
;
A
#
# COMPACT_ATOMS: atom_id res chain seq x y z
N MET A 1 6.75 -20.55 8.46
CA MET A 1 7.90 -19.92 9.16
C MET A 1 9.15 -20.68 8.75
N LYS A 2 10.11 -20.08 8.04
CA LYS A 2 11.28 -20.84 7.50
C LYS A 2 12.64 -20.44 8.08
N HIS A 3 12.75 -19.30 8.78
CA HIS A 3 13.98 -18.85 9.43
C HIS A 3 13.64 -18.10 10.74
N GLU A 4 14.06 -18.64 11.88
CA GLU A 4 13.93 -18.03 13.22
C GLU A 4 14.90 -16.86 13.39
N ILE A 5 14.66 -15.76 12.67
CA ILE A 5 15.46 -14.55 12.77
C ILE A 5 14.60 -13.46 13.39
N ASP A 6 15.01 -12.99 14.57
CA ASP A 6 14.41 -11.81 15.21
C ASP A 6 14.64 -10.57 14.34
N SER A 7 13.58 -9.84 14.05
CA SER A 7 13.63 -8.68 13.16
C SER A 7 14.47 -7.56 13.77
N GLY A 8 14.33 -7.29 15.07
CA GLY A 8 15.13 -6.27 15.77
C GLY A 8 16.62 -6.55 15.68
N LYS A 9 17.02 -7.79 16.00
CA LYS A 9 18.40 -8.26 15.93
C LYS A 9 18.96 -8.21 14.51
N PHE A 10 18.15 -8.62 13.52
CA PHE A 10 18.56 -8.57 12.11
C PHE A 10 18.82 -7.14 11.64
N PHE A 11 17.95 -6.19 11.98
CA PHE A 11 18.16 -4.78 11.64
C PHE A 11 19.37 -4.19 12.38
N GLY A 12 19.58 -4.54 13.65
CA GLY A 12 20.78 -4.17 14.41
C GLY A 12 22.07 -4.53 13.68
N SER A 13 22.13 -5.71 13.06
CA SER A 13 23.30 -6.13 12.29
C SER A 13 23.60 -5.28 11.06
N PHE A 14 22.64 -4.54 10.48
CA PHE A 14 22.96 -3.56 9.43
C PHE A 14 23.61 -2.30 10.00
N LEU A 15 23.22 -1.89 11.22
CA LEU A 15 23.87 -0.77 11.92
C LEU A 15 25.31 -1.16 12.29
N ASP A 16 25.50 -2.36 12.82
CA ASP A 16 26.82 -2.90 13.15
C ASP A 16 27.71 -3.00 11.91
N ALA A 17 27.19 -3.55 10.80
CA ALA A 17 27.93 -3.63 9.53
C ALA A 17 28.19 -2.25 8.92
N PHE A 18 27.31 -1.27 9.17
CA PHE A 18 27.55 0.11 8.75
C PHE A 18 28.68 0.76 9.56
N GLN A 19 28.87 0.43 10.84
CA GLN A 19 29.97 0.95 11.65
C GLN A 19 31.28 0.17 11.43
N HIS A 20 31.19 -1.16 11.38
CA HIS A 20 32.33 -2.09 11.45
C HIS A 20 32.56 -2.90 10.15
N VAL A 21 31.97 -2.49 9.03
CA VAL A 21 32.09 -3.10 7.67
C VAL A 21 31.35 -4.43 7.51
N GLU A 22 31.30 -5.28 8.52
CA GLU A 22 30.61 -6.58 8.46
C GLU A 22 29.98 -6.95 9.81
N ALA A 23 28.87 -7.66 9.77
CA ALA A 23 28.18 -8.19 10.94
C ALA A 23 27.49 -9.52 10.62
N THR A 24 27.15 -10.29 11.65
CA THR A 24 26.47 -11.57 11.50
C THR A 24 25.16 -11.61 12.29
N CYS A 25 24.10 -12.14 11.65
CA CYS A 25 22.81 -12.37 12.28
C CYS A 25 22.36 -13.81 12.03
N GLY A 26 22.47 -14.66 13.06
CA GLY A 26 22.21 -16.09 12.93
C GLY A 26 23.14 -16.70 11.88
N GLY A 27 22.59 -17.37 10.86
CA GLY A 27 23.37 -17.94 9.75
C GLY A 27 23.67 -16.98 8.60
N LEU A 28 23.39 -15.68 8.74
CA LEU A 28 23.60 -14.66 7.70
C LEU A 28 24.80 -13.78 8.04
N SER A 29 25.65 -13.50 7.04
CA SER A 29 26.62 -12.40 7.08
C SER A 29 26.07 -11.21 6.30
N ILE A 30 26.22 -10.03 6.87
CA ILE A 30 25.79 -8.74 6.31
C ILE A 30 27.04 -7.88 6.17
N LYS A 31 27.39 -7.54 4.93
CA LYS A 31 28.60 -6.78 4.61
C LYS A 31 28.26 -5.45 3.95
N CYS A 32 28.78 -4.36 4.49
CA CYS A 32 28.73 -3.04 3.88
C CYS A 32 29.84 -2.91 2.83
N ARG A 33 29.46 -2.85 1.55
CA ARG A 33 30.41 -2.81 0.42
C ARG A 33 30.74 -1.40 -0.05
N LEU A 34 29.81 -0.49 0.12
CA LEU A 34 29.94 0.89 -0.34
C LEU A 34 29.24 1.80 0.67
N LYS A 35 29.88 2.92 0.99
CA LYS A 35 29.29 4.03 1.73
C LYS A 35 29.38 5.28 0.85
N ALA A 36 28.24 5.73 0.36
CA ALA A 36 28.09 7.02 -0.29
C ALA A 36 27.56 8.05 0.72
N SER A 37 27.46 9.32 0.31
CA SER A 37 26.96 10.40 1.17
C SER A 37 25.50 10.23 1.58
N ASP A 38 24.68 9.54 0.78
CA ASP A 38 23.22 9.44 0.94
C ASP A 38 22.70 7.98 1.08
N TYR A 39 23.51 6.97 0.71
CA TYR A 39 23.18 5.55 0.89
C TYR A 39 24.40 4.66 1.14
N ALA A 40 24.17 3.45 1.63
CA ALA A 40 25.17 2.40 1.73
C ALA A 40 24.67 1.08 1.11
N ILE A 41 25.55 0.35 0.44
CA ILE A 41 25.19 -0.94 -0.20
C ILE A 41 25.54 -2.08 0.73
N PHE A 42 24.55 -2.91 1.02
CA PHE A 42 24.69 -4.11 1.84
C PHE A 42 24.56 -5.36 1.00
N LEU A 43 25.44 -6.33 1.27
CA LEU A 43 25.42 -7.67 0.73
C LEU A 43 25.09 -8.64 1.86
N ILE A 44 24.10 -9.50 1.65
CA ILE A 44 23.74 -10.54 2.59
C ILE A 44 24.13 -11.88 2.01
N THR A 45 24.85 -12.68 2.78
CA THR A 45 25.30 -14.02 2.42
C THR A 45 24.83 -15.04 3.46
N LYS A 46 24.53 -16.26 3.01
CA LYS A 46 24.27 -17.41 3.89
C LYS A 46 25.25 -18.51 3.50
N ALA A 47 26.12 -18.91 4.44
CA ALA A 47 27.30 -19.74 4.15
C ALA A 47 28.15 -19.11 3.02
N HIS A 48 28.01 -19.57 1.78
CA HIS A 48 28.73 -19.04 0.61
C HIS A 48 27.80 -18.52 -0.50
N LYS A 49 26.49 -18.44 -0.26
CA LYS A 49 25.50 -17.99 -1.24
C LYS A 49 25.07 -16.55 -0.94
N VAL A 50 25.17 -15.67 -1.94
CA VAL A 50 24.55 -14.34 -1.88
C VAL A 50 23.03 -14.51 -1.89
N VAL A 51 22.36 -13.99 -0.85
CA VAL A 51 20.90 -14.05 -0.73
C VAL A 51 20.24 -12.73 -1.09
N ALA A 52 20.93 -11.59 -0.91
CA ALA A 52 20.43 -10.28 -1.30
C ALA A 52 21.58 -9.26 -1.43
N GLN A 53 21.40 -8.26 -2.29
CA GLN A 53 22.24 -7.06 -2.31
C GLN A 53 21.36 -5.84 -2.59
N PHE A 54 21.43 -4.81 -1.76
CA PHE A 54 20.60 -3.61 -1.92
C PHE A 54 21.19 -2.37 -1.22
N PRO A 55 20.86 -1.16 -1.71
CA PRO A 55 21.19 0.08 -1.00
C PRO A 55 20.21 0.35 0.15
N ILE A 56 20.73 0.84 1.27
CA ILE A 56 19.96 1.43 2.38
C ILE A 56 20.36 2.90 2.51
N PRO A 57 19.40 3.84 2.43
CA PRO A 57 19.67 5.26 2.68
C PRO A 57 20.27 5.53 4.06
N VAL A 58 21.25 6.43 4.14
CA VAL A 58 21.98 6.75 5.39
C VAL A 58 21.03 7.24 6.48
N HIS A 59 19.94 7.96 6.14
CA HIS A 59 18.96 8.44 7.13
C HIS A 59 18.20 7.31 7.86
N ILE A 60 18.12 6.10 7.29
CA ILE A 60 17.54 4.92 7.95
C ILE A 60 18.55 4.30 8.93
N LEU A 61 19.84 4.38 8.60
CA LEU A 61 20.95 3.86 9.41
C LEU A 61 21.37 4.82 10.54
N ALA A 62 21.06 6.12 10.41
CA ALA A 62 21.34 7.13 11.42
C ALA A 62 20.39 7.06 12.63
N LYS A 63 19.32 6.29 12.55
CA LYS A 63 18.33 6.16 13.63
C LYS A 63 18.56 4.85 14.36
N THR A 64 18.62 4.90 15.69
CA THR A 64 18.86 3.75 16.57
C THR A 64 17.73 2.72 16.55
N ASN A 65 16.57 3.06 15.99
CA ASN A 65 15.49 2.10 15.80
C ASN A 65 14.57 2.47 14.61
N PRO A 66 14.99 2.20 13.36
CA PRO A 66 14.17 2.47 12.18
C PRO A 66 12.94 1.57 12.10
N LEU A 67 12.95 0.42 12.80
CA LEU A 67 11.77 -0.42 12.97
C LEU A 67 10.75 0.21 13.91
N GLU A 68 11.18 0.87 14.99
CA GLU A 68 10.30 1.72 15.80
C GLU A 68 9.79 2.89 14.96
N GLU A 69 10.53 3.49 14.03
CA GLU A 69 9.95 4.51 13.15
C GLU A 69 8.97 3.93 12.12
N PHE A 70 9.18 2.70 11.64
CA PHE A 70 8.21 2.01 10.77
C PHE A 70 6.97 1.57 11.55
N ALA A 71 7.15 1.06 12.77
CA ALA A 71 6.10 0.70 13.71
C ALA A 71 5.39 1.95 14.24
N TYR A 72 6.10 3.07 14.43
CA TYR A 72 5.59 4.36 14.85
C TYR A 72 4.94 5.09 13.68
N ARG A 73 5.37 4.90 12.44
CA ARG A 73 4.57 5.31 11.26
C ARG A 73 3.35 4.42 11.12
N SER A 74 3.42 3.14 11.48
CA SER A 74 2.22 2.30 11.59
C SER A 74 1.31 2.72 12.76
N SER A 75 1.87 3.26 13.85
CA SER A 75 1.15 3.78 15.00
C SER A 75 0.75 5.25 14.87
N THR A 76 1.35 6.03 13.97
CA THR A 76 0.91 7.38 13.56
C THR A 76 -0.12 7.28 12.44
N ILE A 77 -0.09 6.20 11.64
CA ILE A 77 -1.26 5.72 10.89
C ILE A 77 -2.35 5.20 11.85
N ARG A 78 -1.99 4.79 13.07
CA ARG A 78 -2.94 4.42 14.15
C ARG A 78 -3.37 5.62 15.01
N ASN A 79 -2.59 6.70 15.06
CA ASN A 79 -2.88 7.95 15.78
C ASN A 79 -3.47 9.02 14.86
N SER A 80 -4.03 8.62 13.71
CA SER A 80 -5.21 9.28 13.15
C SER A 80 -6.50 8.61 13.64
N ALA A 81 -6.49 8.11 14.88
CA ALA A 81 -7.70 7.73 15.63
C ALA A 81 -8.32 8.91 16.41
N GLU A 82 -7.80 10.13 16.25
CA GLU A 82 -8.41 11.35 16.82
C GLU A 82 -8.63 12.41 15.74
N ALA A 83 -9.56 12.07 14.84
CA ALA A 83 -10.65 12.95 14.43
C ALA A 83 -11.64 12.12 13.60
N ALA A 84 -12.27 11.12 14.23
CA ALA A 84 -13.43 10.43 13.66
C ALA A 84 -14.68 11.34 13.70
N LYS A 85 -14.59 12.50 13.05
CA LYS A 85 -15.68 12.92 12.18
C LYS A 85 -15.44 12.16 10.88
N SER A 86 -16.07 11.00 10.73
CA SER A 86 -16.05 10.30 9.45
C SER A 86 -16.85 11.15 8.45
N ASN A 87 -16.21 12.14 7.84
CA ASN A 87 -16.80 12.88 6.73
C ASN A 87 -16.70 11.97 5.51
N HIS A 88 -17.52 10.92 5.51
CA HIS A 88 -17.82 10.20 4.30
C HIS A 88 -18.63 11.15 3.43
N TYR A 89 -18.13 11.42 2.23
CA TYR A 89 -18.86 12.21 1.26
C TYR A 89 -20.02 11.36 0.72
N GLN A 90 -21.15 12.02 0.48
CA GLN A 90 -22.21 11.46 -0.36
C GLN A 90 -21.82 11.63 -1.82
N ILE A 91 -22.24 10.70 -2.68
CA ILE A 91 -21.90 10.68 -4.11
C ILE A 91 -22.37 11.96 -4.81
N LYS A 92 -23.53 12.50 -4.43
CA LYS A 92 -24.05 13.77 -4.99
C LYS A 92 -23.08 14.95 -4.80
N ASP A 93 -22.30 14.94 -3.72
CA ASP A 93 -21.40 16.05 -3.35
C ASP A 93 -20.03 15.92 -4.02
N LEU A 94 -19.75 14.81 -4.70
CA LEU A 94 -18.48 14.55 -5.37
C LEU A 94 -18.35 15.38 -6.65
N ARG A 95 -17.39 16.31 -6.66
CA ARG A 95 -17.02 17.13 -7.81
C ARG A 95 -15.67 16.70 -8.39
N ALA A 96 -15.55 16.80 -9.71
CA ALA A 96 -14.29 16.52 -10.40
C ALA A 96 -13.15 17.37 -9.82
N GLY A 97 -11.99 16.75 -9.61
CA GLY A 97 -10.82 17.38 -9.00
C GLY A 97 -10.74 17.24 -7.48
N MET A 98 -11.80 16.78 -6.80
CA MET A 98 -11.72 16.46 -5.37
C MET A 98 -10.72 15.32 -5.13
N LYS A 99 -9.93 15.46 -4.06
CA LYS A 99 -8.88 14.50 -3.67
C LYS A 99 -9.10 14.03 -2.25
N ARG A 100 -8.57 12.84 -1.93
CA ARG A 100 -8.63 12.24 -0.60
C ARG A 100 -10.05 12.09 -0.05
N VAL A 101 -11.00 11.75 -0.92
CA VAL A 101 -12.39 11.52 -0.53
C VAL A 101 -12.55 10.11 0.04
N ASN A 102 -13.37 10.00 1.07
CA ASN A 102 -13.80 8.74 1.65
C ASN A 102 -15.30 8.61 1.43
N ILE A 103 -15.77 7.44 0.99
CA ILE A 103 -17.20 7.18 0.78
C ILE A 103 -17.57 5.77 1.22
N LYS A 104 -18.85 5.56 1.52
CA LYS A 104 -19.47 4.25 1.69
C LYS A 104 -20.54 4.08 0.62
N ALA A 105 -20.55 2.94 -0.05
CA ALA A 105 -21.47 2.67 -1.13
C ALA A 105 -21.73 1.16 -1.25
N SER A 106 -22.87 0.78 -1.83
CA SER A 106 -23.12 -0.58 -2.29
C SER A 106 -22.71 -0.72 -3.76
N VAL A 107 -22.25 -1.91 -4.13
CA VAL A 107 -21.92 -2.25 -5.52
C VAL A 107 -23.21 -2.66 -6.22
N LEU A 108 -23.63 -1.90 -7.24
CA LEU A 108 -24.79 -2.23 -8.07
C LEU A 108 -24.44 -3.31 -9.09
N GLU A 109 -23.37 -3.10 -9.84
CA GLU A 109 -22.94 -3.98 -10.93
C GLU A 109 -21.43 -3.90 -11.09
N VAL A 110 -20.85 -4.98 -11.62
CA VAL A 110 -19.45 -5.04 -12.02
C VAL A 110 -19.43 -5.42 -13.50
N SER A 111 -18.88 -4.56 -14.35
CA SER A 111 -18.81 -4.82 -15.78
C SER A 111 -17.82 -5.96 -16.10
N GLU A 112 -17.84 -6.45 -17.33
CA GLU A 112 -16.87 -7.44 -17.79
C GLU A 112 -15.43 -6.87 -17.75
N PRO A 113 -14.46 -7.63 -17.20
CA PRO A 113 -13.06 -7.23 -17.22
C PRO A 113 -12.52 -7.13 -18.63
N ARG A 114 -11.74 -6.07 -18.90
CA ARG A 114 -11.01 -5.90 -20.16
C ARG A 114 -9.51 -5.84 -19.92
N LEU A 115 -8.77 -6.40 -20.87
CA LEU A 115 -7.31 -6.36 -20.88
C LEU A 115 -6.83 -5.00 -21.41
N VAL A 116 -5.92 -4.35 -20.70
CA VAL A 116 -5.33 -3.06 -21.10
C VAL A 116 -3.81 -3.15 -21.08
N ALA A 117 -3.16 -2.70 -22.16
CA ALA A 117 -1.72 -2.56 -22.20
C ALA A 117 -1.29 -1.32 -21.40
N THR A 118 -0.42 -1.52 -20.42
CA THR A 118 0.22 -0.42 -19.68
C THR A 118 1.32 0.21 -20.54
N ARG A 119 1.71 1.45 -20.21
CA ARG A 119 2.85 2.14 -20.85
C ARG A 119 4.18 1.39 -20.79
N PHE A 120 4.28 0.37 -19.95
CA PHE A 120 5.45 -0.48 -19.76
C PHE A 120 5.36 -1.81 -20.53
N GLY A 121 4.36 -1.97 -21.41
CA GLY A 121 4.15 -3.18 -22.20
C GLY A 121 3.53 -4.36 -21.44
N LEU A 122 3.19 -4.18 -20.15
CA LEU A 122 2.50 -5.21 -19.36
C LEU A 122 0.99 -5.14 -19.58
N TYR A 123 0.34 -6.28 -19.70
CA TYR A 123 -1.12 -6.38 -19.74
C TYR A 123 -1.71 -6.45 -18.33
N VAL A 124 -2.74 -5.65 -18.08
CA VAL A 124 -3.48 -5.64 -16.80
C VAL A 124 -4.97 -5.72 -17.06
N ASN A 125 -5.69 -6.41 -16.18
CA ASN A 125 -7.15 -6.44 -16.23
C ASN A 125 -7.72 -5.24 -15.48
N VAL A 126 -8.70 -4.60 -16.11
CA VAL A 126 -9.44 -3.48 -15.55
C VAL A 126 -10.93 -3.73 -15.77
N THR A 127 -11.73 -3.53 -14.74
CA THR A 127 -13.19 -3.41 -14.88
C THR A 127 -13.69 -2.14 -14.20
N ASN A 128 -14.91 -1.73 -14.53
CA ASN A 128 -15.62 -0.69 -13.82
C ASN A 128 -16.72 -1.34 -12.97
N ALA A 129 -16.75 -1.03 -11.68
CA ALA A 129 -17.90 -1.28 -10.83
C ALA A 129 -18.76 -0.01 -10.76
N LEU A 130 -20.07 -0.16 -10.90
CA LEU A 130 -21.01 0.91 -10.58
C LEU A 130 -21.34 0.79 -9.09
N ILE A 131 -21.10 1.88 -8.36
CA ILE A 131 -21.39 1.93 -6.92
C ILE A 131 -22.45 3.00 -6.66
N THR A 132 -23.30 2.76 -5.67
CA THR A 132 -24.39 3.64 -5.30
C THR A 132 -24.44 3.89 -3.81
N ASP A 133 -24.90 5.07 -3.44
CA ASP A 133 -25.37 5.39 -2.10
C ASP A 133 -26.81 5.90 -2.19
N GLU A 134 -27.33 6.42 -1.08
CA GLU A 134 -28.65 7.04 -0.99
C GLU A 134 -28.82 8.31 -1.85
N THR A 135 -27.74 8.85 -2.41
CA THR A 135 -27.73 10.13 -3.13
C THR A 135 -27.42 10.03 -4.61
N GLY A 136 -26.82 8.94 -5.07
CA GLY A 136 -26.57 8.71 -6.49
C GLY A 136 -25.56 7.61 -6.78
N THR A 137 -25.11 7.57 -8.03
CA THR A 137 -24.20 6.55 -8.55
C THR A 137 -22.90 7.15 -9.08
N ILE A 138 -21.81 6.38 -9.01
CA ILE A 138 -20.50 6.73 -9.57
C ILE A 138 -19.76 5.46 -10.01
N GLN A 139 -18.90 5.59 -11.03
CA GLN A 139 -18.05 4.48 -11.46
C GLN A 139 -16.77 4.37 -10.61
N LEU A 140 -16.41 3.14 -10.25
CA LEU A 140 -15.20 2.78 -9.54
C LEU A 140 -14.36 1.82 -10.41
N PRO A 141 -13.25 2.30 -11.01
CA PRO A 141 -12.32 1.42 -11.73
C PRO A 141 -11.60 0.48 -10.77
N LEU A 142 -11.73 -0.82 -11.02
CA LEU A 142 -11.09 -1.91 -10.27
C LEU A 142 -9.95 -2.52 -11.08
N TRP A 143 -8.85 -2.84 -10.41
CA TRP A 143 -7.63 -3.33 -11.05
C TRP A 143 -7.25 -4.73 -10.54
N ASN A 144 -6.89 -5.63 -11.46
CA ASN A 144 -6.32 -6.95 -11.17
C ASN A 144 -7.10 -7.72 -10.08
N ARG A 145 -6.46 -7.99 -8.93
CA ARG A 145 -7.06 -8.76 -7.81
C ARG A 145 -8.33 -8.13 -7.24
N GLN A 146 -8.50 -6.81 -7.35
CA GLN A 146 -9.72 -6.15 -6.87
C GLN A 146 -10.97 -6.60 -7.64
N ILE A 147 -10.80 -7.12 -8.85
CA ILE A 147 -11.88 -7.60 -9.71
C ILE A 147 -12.50 -8.87 -9.13
N ASP A 148 -11.68 -9.77 -8.59
CA ASP A 148 -12.15 -11.05 -8.03
C ASP A 148 -12.66 -10.91 -6.59
N GLU A 149 -12.28 -9.83 -5.90
CA GLU A 149 -12.65 -9.59 -4.50
C GLU A 149 -14.02 -8.93 -4.35
N ILE A 150 -14.47 -8.14 -5.33
CA ILE A 150 -15.66 -7.29 -5.23
C ILE A 150 -16.76 -7.82 -6.13
N SER A 151 -17.92 -8.11 -5.55
CA SER A 151 -19.11 -8.59 -6.27
C SER A 151 -20.27 -7.61 -6.18
N ALA A 152 -21.22 -7.73 -7.11
CA ALA A 152 -22.49 -7.02 -7.03
C ALA A 152 -23.21 -7.38 -5.71
N GLY A 153 -23.78 -6.37 -5.05
CA GLY A 153 -24.41 -6.50 -3.74
C GLY A 153 -23.48 -6.25 -2.55
N ASP A 154 -22.16 -6.16 -2.74
CA ASP A 154 -21.24 -5.89 -1.62
C ASP A 154 -21.38 -4.45 -1.11
N LEU A 155 -21.25 -4.29 0.20
CA LEU A 155 -21.08 -2.99 0.85
C LEU A 155 -19.59 -2.68 0.97
N ILE A 156 -19.17 -1.58 0.35
CA ILE A 156 -17.78 -1.19 0.28
C ILE A 156 -17.53 0.19 0.90
N GLN A 157 -16.36 0.32 1.52
CA GLN A 157 -15.79 1.58 1.96
C GLN A 157 -14.58 1.89 1.09
N VAL A 158 -14.61 3.04 0.43
CA VAL A 158 -13.51 3.54 -0.39
C VAL A 158 -12.83 4.66 0.36
N GLU A 159 -11.53 4.52 0.61
CA GLU A 159 -10.70 5.46 1.36
C GLU A 159 -9.68 6.13 0.46
N ASN A 160 -9.50 7.44 0.65
CA ASN A 160 -8.45 8.25 0.02
C ASN A 160 -8.44 8.15 -1.52
N ALA A 161 -9.63 8.27 -2.11
CA ALA A 161 -9.83 8.27 -3.55
C ALA A 161 -9.86 9.71 -4.12
N ASN A 162 -9.73 9.82 -5.44
CA ASN A 162 -9.81 11.07 -6.17
C ASN A 162 -10.97 11.02 -7.16
N VAL A 163 -11.75 12.09 -7.24
CA VAL A 163 -12.83 12.23 -8.20
C VAL A 163 -12.25 12.77 -9.50
N ILE A 164 -12.29 11.96 -10.55
CA ILE A 164 -11.78 12.31 -11.88
C ILE A 164 -12.89 12.23 -12.92
N VAL A 165 -12.66 12.83 -14.07
CA VAL A 165 -13.47 12.58 -15.27
C VAL A 165 -12.61 11.82 -16.26
N PHE A 166 -13.10 10.68 -16.72
CA PHE A 166 -12.45 9.87 -17.74
C PHE A 166 -13.47 9.59 -18.84
N ARG A 167 -13.13 10.01 -20.08
CA ARG A 167 -14.01 9.88 -21.26
C ARG A 167 -15.43 10.44 -21.03
N GLY A 168 -15.53 11.58 -20.35
CA GLY A 168 -16.82 12.23 -20.05
C GLY A 168 -17.54 11.69 -18.82
N THR A 169 -17.11 10.56 -18.26
CA THR A 169 -17.76 9.96 -17.08
C THR A 169 -17.00 10.28 -15.80
N ARG A 170 -17.73 10.66 -14.75
CA ARG A 170 -17.15 10.86 -13.41
C ARG A 170 -16.83 9.51 -12.77
N GLN A 171 -15.59 9.37 -12.32
CA GLN A 171 -15.08 8.13 -11.73
C GLN A 171 -14.35 8.40 -10.43
N LEU A 172 -14.43 7.44 -9.51
CA LEU A 172 -13.70 7.43 -8.27
C LEU A 172 -12.40 6.66 -8.43
N LYS A 173 -11.29 7.38 -8.67
CA LYS A 173 -9.97 6.78 -8.86
C LYS A 173 -9.27 6.56 -7.53
N VAL A 174 -9.01 5.31 -7.20
CA VAL A 174 -8.21 4.91 -6.03
C VAL A 174 -6.73 4.97 -6.39
N GLY A 175 -5.96 5.80 -5.66
CA GLY A 175 -4.51 5.95 -5.85
C GLY A 175 -3.69 4.97 -5.01
N ARG A 176 -2.36 5.09 -5.03
CA ARG A 176 -1.43 4.22 -4.28
C ARG A 176 -1.69 4.16 -2.77
N SER A 177 -2.18 5.26 -2.20
CA SER A 177 -2.51 5.41 -0.78
C SER A 177 -3.98 5.16 -0.48
N GLY A 178 -4.78 4.84 -1.49
CA GLY A 178 -6.21 4.56 -1.34
C GLY A 178 -6.47 3.09 -1.06
N LYS A 179 -7.63 2.80 -0.47
CA LYS A 179 -8.04 1.44 -0.10
C LYS A 179 -9.50 1.24 -0.43
N VAL A 180 -9.85 0.02 -0.82
CA VAL A 180 -11.24 -0.42 -0.93
C VAL A 180 -11.40 -1.58 0.05
N ARG A 181 -12.41 -1.53 0.91
CA ARG A 181 -12.70 -2.57 1.89
C ARG A 181 -14.15 -2.97 1.82
N ILE A 182 -14.41 -4.27 1.85
CA ILE A 182 -15.76 -4.80 1.99
C ILE A 182 -16.08 -4.85 3.48
N PHE A 183 -17.22 -4.30 3.89
CA PHE A 183 -17.73 -4.49 5.24
C PHE A 183 -19.09 -5.19 5.13
N LYS A 184 -19.09 -6.49 5.40
CA LYS A 184 -20.34 -7.23 5.50
C LYS A 184 -21.06 -6.77 6.76
N ASN A 185 -22.25 -6.20 6.62
CA ASN A 185 -23.12 -6.01 7.76
C ASN A 185 -23.57 -7.41 8.18
N ILE A 186 -23.04 -7.91 9.29
CA ILE A 186 -23.49 -9.19 9.85
C ILE A 186 -24.85 -8.91 10.48
N SER A 187 -25.91 -9.04 9.67
CA SER A 187 -27.27 -9.11 10.17
C SER A 187 -27.40 -10.46 10.91
N ARG A 188 -27.51 -10.40 12.24
CA ARG A 188 -28.01 -11.52 13.06
C ARG A 188 -29.52 -11.64 12.91
#